data_AF-A0A9X1TVF2-F1
#
_entry.id   AF-A0A9X1TVF2-F1
#
_cell.length_a   1.000
_cell.length_b   1.000
_cell.length_c   1.000
_cell.angle_alpha   90.00
_cell.angle_beta   90.00
_cell.angle_gamma   90.00
#
_symmetry.space_group_name_H-M   'P 1'
#
loop_
_entity.id
_entity.type
_entity.pdbx_description
1 polymer ?
#
loop_
_entity_poly.entity_id
_entity_poly.type
_entity_poly.pdbx_seq_one_letter_code
_entity_poly.pdbx_strand_id
1 'polypeptide(L)'
;MVDAAALGARVASSAVTPLIKKLFVKSEPGAGLVDRPVRISALVSFGREKRSVTPKDVDKIAAELVSRALKAAGPQDQPVDASEVPAVRDALARTLAQLGEITIEDYEAVGLGPEGFARLLRTRVTLSRYGLGEAGELLYERLLHTASLHILNFLTQRSTYVARQQTVQTQQLARLVQAVDVLLERLPSQSAEDAGFESAYADHIAARYGTLTIYGLDAGTLEWPLDTAYLRLEATRQHTRQDGHPAPDPLHVPAEQVLARHDQVLLRGVAGSGKTTLVQWLAMVTASRTYDHGLSHLLGRVPFVLPMRRIVRPDAEFPFPGDFLRAVGCPVAGEQPAGWAERVLRARRGVLLVDGIDEIAGERREAARRWLRDLVRAFPGNLWLVTSRPSAVPEDWLGAEGFEELGLAPMTRDDVATFVRRWHRAARADEAVGESLLGSVRTTSELNRLATNPLMCGMLCALHRDRRGFLPQDRRSLYEAALTMLLERRDRERELRDPDGVRIPYATQVQLLQRLAWWLIRNSRAEMDRSDAVHIIERALPALSLGDTAGAEDVYRSLLLRSGLLREPAEGRVDFLHRTFQDYLGARLAVQELDFDLLVNNAELDEWEDVILLALAHARPREAEGMLRRLVGV
;
A
#
# COMPACT_ATOMS: atom_id res chain seq x y z
N MET A 1 -28.50 18.86 -14.13
CA MET A 1 -28.34 19.10 -12.69
C MET A 1 -26.92 19.58 -12.50
N VAL A 2 -26.74 20.91 -12.51
CA VAL A 2 -25.41 21.53 -12.45
C VAL A 2 -24.82 21.22 -11.08
N ASP A 3 -23.57 20.77 -11.06
CA ASP A 3 -22.82 20.44 -9.85
C ASP A 3 -22.92 21.60 -8.86
N ALA A 4 -23.62 21.34 -7.76
CA ALA A 4 -23.81 22.31 -6.71
C ALA A 4 -22.46 22.78 -6.15
N ALA A 5 -21.35 22.04 -6.27
CA ALA A 5 -20.02 22.49 -5.87
C ALA A 5 -19.51 23.74 -6.63
N ALA A 6 -20.03 24.01 -7.84
CA ALA A 6 -19.54 25.10 -8.70
C ALA A 6 -20.20 26.48 -8.48
N LEU A 7 -21.26 26.58 -7.66
CA LEU A 7 -22.03 27.82 -7.49
C LEU A 7 -21.50 28.78 -6.41
N GLY A 8 -20.75 28.27 -5.41
CA GLY A 8 -20.08 29.11 -4.41
C GLY A 8 -18.84 29.86 -4.94
N ALA A 9 -18.23 29.34 -6.00
CA ALA A 9 -17.01 29.89 -6.60
C ALA A 9 -17.24 31.12 -7.51
N ARG A 10 -18.50 31.51 -7.78
CA ARG A 10 -18.81 32.61 -8.72
C ARG A 10 -18.97 33.99 -8.08
N VAL A 11 -18.87 34.14 -6.75
CA VAL A 11 -18.73 35.48 -6.16
C VAL A 11 -17.25 35.83 -6.16
N ALA A 12 -16.83 36.71 -7.07
CA ALA A 12 -15.43 37.11 -7.17
C ALA A 12 -14.89 37.60 -5.81
N SER A 13 -13.73 37.09 -5.39
CA SER A 13 -13.02 37.51 -4.16
C SER A 13 -12.84 39.04 -4.06
N SER A 14 -12.68 39.71 -5.22
CA SER A 14 -12.63 41.17 -5.36
C SER A 14 -13.92 41.89 -4.93
N ALA A 15 -15.06 41.21 -5.00
CA ALA A 15 -16.36 41.72 -4.62
C ALA A 15 -16.70 41.48 -3.13
N VAL A 16 -16.15 40.44 -2.50
CA VAL A 16 -16.38 40.10 -1.08
C VAL A 16 -15.46 40.87 -0.15
N THR A 17 -14.19 41.01 -0.52
CA THR A 17 -13.15 41.64 0.30
C THR A 17 -13.51 43.06 0.79
N PRO A 18 -14.05 43.97 -0.05
CA PRO A 18 -14.44 45.32 0.41
C PRO A 18 -15.61 45.33 1.39
N LEU A 19 -16.50 44.31 1.34
CA LEU A 19 -17.65 44.18 2.24
C LEU A 19 -17.19 43.71 3.62
N ILE A 20 -16.34 42.69 3.66
CA ILE A 20 -15.77 42.16 4.91
C ILE A 20 -14.91 43.22 5.63
N LYS A 21 -14.14 44.02 4.89
CA LYS A 21 -13.36 45.14 5.47
C LYS A 21 -14.21 46.13 6.27
N LYS A 22 -15.50 46.31 5.94
CA LYS A 22 -16.41 47.23 6.65
C LYS A 22 -16.81 46.71 8.04
N LEU A 23 -16.67 45.41 8.31
CA LEU A 23 -16.93 44.80 9.62
C LEU A 23 -15.89 45.21 10.69
N PHE A 24 -14.76 45.79 10.28
CA PHE A 24 -13.65 46.11 11.16
C PHE A 24 -13.44 47.62 11.31
N VAL A 25 -12.88 48.05 12.44
CA VAL A 25 -12.59 49.47 12.72
C VAL A 25 -11.58 49.99 11.68
N LYS A 26 -11.85 51.16 11.07
CA LYS A 26 -10.83 51.89 10.28
C LYS A 26 -9.78 52.44 11.24
N SER A 27 -8.55 51.95 11.16
CA SER A 27 -7.40 52.54 11.85
C SER A 27 -6.51 53.25 10.84
N GLU A 28 -5.90 54.36 11.26
CA GLU A 28 -4.89 55.07 10.47
C GLU A 28 -3.75 54.13 10.07
N PRO A 29 -3.13 54.32 8.90
CA PRO A 29 -1.96 53.55 8.49
C PRO A 29 -0.77 53.97 9.37
N GLY A 30 -0.51 53.22 10.43
CA GLY A 30 0.55 53.54 11.38
C GLY A 30 1.17 52.30 12.02
N ALA A 31 2.48 52.18 11.85
CA ALA A 31 3.39 51.23 12.45
C ALA A 31 3.37 51.24 13.99
N GLY A 32 2.33 50.68 14.60
CA GLY A 32 2.33 50.30 16.02
C GLY A 32 2.59 48.80 16.14
N LEU A 33 3.76 48.41 16.65
CA LEU A 33 4.01 47.04 17.11
C LEU A 33 3.01 46.73 18.21
N VAL A 34 2.06 45.82 17.95
CA VAL A 34 1.15 45.34 18.99
C VAL A 34 1.83 44.16 19.68
N ASP A 35 2.38 44.37 20.87
CA ASP A 35 3.15 43.36 21.62
C ASP A 35 2.29 42.28 22.29
N ARG A 36 0.97 42.34 22.12
CA ARG A 36 0.01 41.41 22.73
C ARG A 36 -1.08 41.00 21.73
N PRO A 37 -1.58 39.76 21.80
CA PRO A 37 -2.69 39.31 20.97
C PRO A 37 -3.94 40.18 21.20
N VAL A 38 -4.70 40.41 20.14
CA VAL A 38 -5.90 41.26 20.19
C VAL A 38 -7.13 40.39 19.99
N ARG A 39 -8.11 40.52 20.89
CA ARG A 39 -9.40 39.83 20.77
C ARG A 39 -10.13 40.27 19.51
N ILE A 40 -10.74 39.32 18.80
CA ILE A 40 -11.52 39.63 17.59
C ILE A 40 -12.59 40.68 17.87
N SER A 41 -13.27 40.59 19.02
CA SER A 41 -14.30 41.56 19.43
C SER A 41 -13.79 43.02 19.50
N ALA A 42 -12.49 43.24 19.71
CA ALA A 42 -11.87 44.57 19.77
C ALA A 42 -11.49 45.12 18.38
N LEU A 43 -11.42 44.25 17.36
CA LEU A 43 -11.09 44.61 15.97
C LEU A 43 -12.34 45.01 15.16
N VAL A 44 -13.51 44.63 15.66
CA VAL A 44 -14.81 44.74 15.00
C VAL A 44 -15.46 46.10 15.29
N SER A 45 -16.04 46.75 14.28
CA SER A 45 -16.54 48.14 14.35
C SER A 45 -17.92 48.32 15.00
N PHE A 46 -18.54 47.21 15.43
CA PHE A 46 -19.89 47.13 15.97
C PHE A 46 -19.98 46.45 17.36
N GLY A 47 -18.84 46.19 18.02
CA GLY A 47 -18.74 45.60 19.36
C GLY A 47 -18.81 46.63 20.52
N ARG A 48 -18.90 46.15 21.77
CA ARG A 48 -19.23 46.95 22.97
C ARG A 48 -18.34 48.18 23.23
N GLU A 49 -17.09 48.22 22.73
CA GLU A 49 -16.12 49.27 23.09
C GLU A 49 -15.86 50.34 22.01
N LYS A 50 -16.18 50.10 20.73
CA LYS A 50 -16.07 51.11 19.65
C LYS A 50 -17.25 50.99 18.68
N ARG A 51 -18.25 51.86 18.84
CA ARG A 51 -19.43 51.92 17.97
C ARG A 51 -19.25 52.95 16.86
N SER A 52 -18.64 52.56 15.75
CA SER A 52 -18.70 53.37 14.50
C SER A 52 -19.61 52.75 13.45
N VAL A 53 -20.12 51.54 13.69
CA VAL A 53 -20.99 50.76 12.79
C VAL A 53 -22.17 50.19 13.60
N THR A 54 -23.38 50.26 13.05
CA THR A 54 -24.63 49.82 13.71
C THR A 54 -24.98 48.37 13.32
N PRO A 55 -25.82 47.64 14.09
CA PRO A 55 -26.31 46.30 13.68
C PRO A 55 -26.91 46.28 12.26
N LYS A 56 -27.53 47.40 11.85
CA LYS A 56 -28.06 47.61 10.49
C LYS A 56 -27.00 47.52 9.38
N ASP A 57 -25.71 47.66 9.69
CA ASP A 57 -24.64 47.60 8.70
C ASP A 57 -24.12 46.17 8.50
N VAL A 58 -24.18 45.31 9.52
CA VAL A 58 -23.95 43.86 9.39
C VAL A 58 -25.07 43.24 8.54
N ASP A 59 -26.31 43.68 8.76
CA ASP A 59 -27.47 43.29 7.94
C ASP A 59 -27.28 43.67 6.47
N LYS A 60 -26.79 44.89 6.19
CA LYS A 60 -26.47 45.33 4.81
C LYS A 60 -25.38 44.48 4.17
N ILE A 61 -24.35 44.08 4.93
CA ILE A 61 -23.26 43.24 4.42
C ILE A 61 -23.79 41.84 4.08
N ALA A 62 -24.58 41.24 4.97
CA ALA A 62 -25.22 39.96 4.70
C ALA A 62 -26.18 40.04 3.51
N ALA A 63 -26.99 41.11 3.41
CA ALA A 63 -27.88 41.35 2.28
C ALA A 63 -27.12 41.44 0.95
N GLU A 64 -25.98 42.13 0.95
CA GLU A 64 -25.15 42.30 -0.24
C GLU A 64 -24.44 40.99 -0.63
N LEU A 65 -23.97 40.19 0.35
CA LEU A 65 -23.38 38.87 0.09
C LEU A 65 -24.40 37.91 -0.53
N VAL A 66 -25.62 37.84 0.02
CA VAL A 66 -26.71 37.01 -0.51
C VAL A 66 -27.12 37.50 -1.90
N SER A 67 -27.32 38.81 -2.08
CA SER A 67 -27.68 39.41 -3.38
C SER A 67 -26.63 39.10 -4.47
N ARG A 68 -25.34 39.16 -4.14
CA ARG A 68 -24.25 38.83 -5.08
C ARG A 68 -24.17 37.35 -5.40
N ALA A 69 -24.39 36.47 -4.42
CA ALA A 69 -24.46 35.03 -4.64
C ALA A 69 -25.61 34.67 -5.60
N LEU A 70 -26.79 35.27 -5.42
CA LEU A 70 -27.94 35.07 -6.30
C LEU A 70 -27.70 35.60 -7.73
N LYS A 71 -27.05 36.78 -7.86
CA LYS A 71 -26.69 37.35 -9.17
C LYS A 71 -25.65 36.50 -9.91
N ALA A 72 -24.70 35.90 -9.18
CA ALA A 72 -23.65 35.05 -9.74
C ALA A 72 -24.16 33.68 -10.22
N ALA A 73 -25.28 33.21 -9.67
CA ALA A 73 -25.95 31.97 -10.08
C ALA A 73 -26.73 32.13 -11.41
N GLY A 74 -27.27 33.33 -11.68
CA GLY A 74 -28.04 33.64 -12.89
C GLY A 74 -29.56 33.39 -12.72
N PRO A 75 -30.41 33.93 -13.61
CA PRO A 75 -31.88 33.90 -13.44
C PRO A 75 -32.51 32.50 -13.53
N GLN A 76 -31.84 31.54 -14.19
CA GLN A 76 -32.38 30.19 -14.44
C GLN A 76 -31.81 29.10 -13.52
N ASP A 77 -30.86 29.44 -12.64
CA ASP A 77 -30.17 28.52 -11.71
C ASP A 77 -30.21 29.09 -10.27
N GLN A 78 -31.35 29.63 -9.82
CA GLN A 78 -31.44 30.18 -8.47
C GLN A 78 -31.22 29.07 -7.42
N PRO A 79 -30.26 29.23 -6.48
CA PRO A 79 -29.85 28.17 -5.55
C PRO A 79 -30.86 27.93 -4.42
N VAL A 80 -31.82 28.83 -4.21
CA VAL A 80 -32.85 28.77 -3.17
C VAL A 80 -34.14 29.43 -3.66
N ASP A 81 -35.27 29.08 -3.07
CA ASP A 81 -36.55 29.72 -3.36
C ASP A 81 -36.53 31.20 -2.94
N ALA A 82 -37.19 32.07 -3.72
CA ALA A 82 -37.27 33.51 -3.43
C ALA A 82 -37.86 33.81 -2.03
N SER A 83 -38.71 32.92 -1.51
CA SER A 83 -39.28 32.99 -0.17
C SER A 83 -38.26 32.75 0.96
N GLU A 84 -37.18 31.99 0.71
CA GLU A 84 -36.15 31.65 1.70
C GLU A 84 -34.99 32.67 1.75
N VAL A 85 -34.83 33.50 0.70
CA VAL A 85 -33.76 34.51 0.60
C VAL A 85 -33.68 35.45 1.81
N PRO A 86 -34.79 36.00 2.34
CA PRO A 86 -34.76 36.83 3.55
C PRO A 86 -34.28 36.05 4.78
N ALA A 87 -34.66 34.78 4.91
CA ALA A 87 -34.28 33.93 6.03
C ALA A 87 -32.77 33.61 6.01
N VAL A 88 -32.20 33.31 4.83
CA VAL A 88 -30.75 33.09 4.67
C VAL A 88 -29.96 34.35 5.02
N ARG A 89 -30.44 35.51 4.56
CA ARG A 89 -29.85 36.81 4.90
C ARG A 89 -29.82 37.05 6.40
N ASP A 90 -30.95 36.85 7.08
CA ASP A 90 -31.10 37.15 8.50
C ASP A 90 -30.29 36.17 9.37
N ALA A 91 -30.21 34.89 8.96
CA ALA A 91 -29.35 33.89 9.59
C ALA A 91 -27.87 34.24 9.43
N LEU A 92 -27.44 34.62 8.22
CA LEU A 92 -26.06 35.03 7.95
C LEU A 92 -25.68 36.31 8.71
N ALA A 93 -26.56 37.32 8.72
CA ALA A 93 -26.35 38.56 9.46
C ALA A 93 -26.19 38.31 10.96
N ARG A 94 -27.05 37.46 11.54
CA ARG A 94 -26.96 37.08 12.95
C ARG A 94 -25.67 36.33 13.27
N THR A 95 -25.22 35.49 12.35
CA THR A 95 -23.98 34.72 12.49
C THR A 95 -22.75 35.62 12.41
N LEU A 96 -22.69 36.53 11.43
CA LEU A 96 -21.60 37.50 11.32
C LEU A 96 -21.57 38.49 12.49
N ALA A 97 -22.72 38.82 13.07
CA ALA A 97 -22.79 39.65 14.28
C ALA A 97 -22.09 38.99 15.50
N GLN A 98 -21.93 37.66 15.51
CA GLN A 98 -21.19 36.96 16.58
C GLN A 98 -19.71 37.34 16.64
N LEU A 99 -19.13 37.90 15.57
CA LEU A 99 -17.76 38.44 15.59
C LEU A 99 -17.55 39.46 16.72
N GLY A 100 -18.59 40.24 17.07
CA GLY A 100 -18.53 41.21 18.16
C GLY A 100 -18.59 40.60 19.57
N GLU A 101 -18.91 39.31 19.68
CA GLU A 101 -19.12 38.59 20.95
C GLU A 101 -18.14 37.42 21.15
N ILE A 102 -17.28 37.16 20.17
CA ILE A 102 -16.24 36.13 20.23
C ILE A 102 -15.08 36.61 21.10
N THR A 103 -14.65 35.74 22.01
CA THR A 103 -13.60 36.03 22.99
C THR A 103 -12.21 35.56 22.56
N ILE A 104 -12.10 34.78 21.47
CA ILE A 104 -10.81 34.26 21.00
C ILE A 104 -9.94 35.37 20.40
N GLU A 105 -8.64 35.13 20.43
CA GLU A 105 -7.63 36.02 19.88
C GLU A 105 -7.49 35.83 18.36
N ASP A 106 -6.99 36.85 17.67
CA ASP A 106 -6.86 36.87 16.22
C ASP A 106 -5.96 35.74 15.67
N TYR A 107 -4.86 35.38 16.36
CA TYR A 107 -4.02 34.26 15.96
C TYR A 107 -4.70 32.90 16.17
N GLU A 108 -5.47 32.73 17.24
CA GLU A 108 -6.21 31.49 17.52
C GLU A 108 -7.24 31.25 16.40
N ALA A 109 -7.91 32.32 15.96
CA ALA A 109 -8.85 32.25 14.86
C ALA A 109 -8.19 31.86 13.53
N VAL A 110 -6.99 32.38 13.24
CA VAL A 110 -6.22 31.98 12.04
C VAL A 110 -5.80 30.51 12.13
N GLY A 111 -5.41 30.03 13.32
CA GLY A 111 -5.05 28.63 13.55
C GLY A 111 -6.19 27.63 13.38
N LEU A 112 -7.45 28.06 13.56
CA LEU A 112 -8.65 27.23 13.36
C LEU A 112 -8.96 26.94 11.89
N GLY A 113 -8.44 27.74 10.96
CA GLY A 113 -8.80 27.68 9.54
C GLY A 113 -10.25 28.09 9.24
N PRO A 114 -10.63 28.25 7.96
CA PRO A 114 -11.95 28.74 7.56
C PRO A 114 -13.12 27.88 8.06
N GLU A 115 -12.98 26.55 8.01
CA GLU A 115 -14.01 25.60 8.44
C GLU A 115 -14.18 25.57 9.97
N GLY A 116 -13.08 25.66 10.72
CA GLY A 116 -13.10 25.75 12.17
C GLY A 116 -13.73 27.07 12.63
N PHE A 117 -13.38 28.17 11.97
CA PHE A 117 -13.90 29.49 12.29
C PHE A 117 -15.39 29.66 11.94
N ALA A 118 -15.84 29.12 10.82
CA ALA A 118 -17.26 29.09 10.44
C ALA A 118 -18.10 28.34 11.49
N ARG A 119 -17.65 27.17 11.94
CA ARG A 119 -18.30 26.40 13.02
C ARG A 119 -18.38 27.21 14.32
N LEU A 120 -17.29 27.87 14.71
CA LEU A 120 -17.25 28.70 15.90
C LEU A 120 -18.32 29.81 15.84
N LEU A 121 -18.42 30.54 14.73
CA LEU A 121 -19.43 31.57 14.51
C LEU A 121 -20.86 31.02 14.56
N ARG A 122 -21.09 29.83 14.00
CA ARG A 122 -22.40 29.16 13.97
C ARG A 122 -22.86 28.67 15.34
N THR A 123 -21.94 28.31 16.25
CA THR A 123 -22.26 27.66 17.54
C THR A 123 -23.32 28.41 18.37
N ARG A 124 -23.40 29.74 18.23
CA ARG A 124 -24.35 30.60 18.96
C ARG A 124 -25.61 30.98 18.17
N VAL A 125 -25.82 30.40 16.99
CA VAL A 125 -26.98 30.65 16.12
C VAL A 125 -27.73 29.37 15.86
N THR A 126 -29.01 29.33 16.26
CA THR A 126 -29.89 28.18 16.01
C THR A 126 -30.61 28.36 14.67
N LEU A 127 -30.15 27.67 13.62
CA LEU A 127 -30.72 27.80 12.26
C LEU A 127 -32.19 27.42 12.16
N SER A 128 -32.66 26.45 12.94
CA SER A 128 -34.06 25.98 12.89
C SER A 128 -35.10 27.08 13.17
N ARG A 129 -34.69 28.19 13.82
CA ARG A 129 -35.55 29.35 14.06
C ARG A 129 -35.87 30.17 12.81
N TYR A 130 -35.12 29.97 11.73
CA TYR A 130 -35.27 30.69 10.47
C TYR A 130 -36.09 29.92 9.43
N GLY A 131 -36.48 28.67 9.71
CA GLY A 131 -37.34 27.86 8.83
C GLY A 131 -36.73 27.59 7.46
N LEU A 132 -35.40 27.42 7.37
CA LEU A 132 -34.69 27.14 6.13
C LEU A 132 -34.87 25.68 5.70
N GLY A 133 -35.19 25.45 4.42
CA GLY A 133 -35.06 24.14 3.79
C GLY A 133 -33.60 23.77 3.48
N GLU A 134 -33.39 22.57 2.95
CA GLU A 134 -32.06 22.00 2.66
C GLU A 134 -31.21 22.89 1.73
N ALA A 135 -31.84 23.46 0.70
CA ALA A 135 -31.19 24.39 -0.22
C ALA A 135 -30.78 25.71 0.47
N GLY A 136 -31.65 26.26 1.31
CA GLY A 136 -31.40 27.45 2.13
C GLY A 136 -30.24 27.25 3.11
N GLU A 137 -30.18 26.10 3.78
CA GLU A 137 -29.07 25.75 4.68
C GLU A 137 -27.74 25.61 3.94
N LEU A 138 -27.75 24.97 2.76
CA LEU A 138 -26.56 24.82 1.92
C LEU A 138 -26.01 26.17 1.44
N LEU A 139 -26.90 27.10 1.03
CA LEU A 139 -26.50 28.45 0.64
C LEU A 139 -25.92 29.22 1.83
N TYR A 140 -26.55 29.12 3.00
CA TYR A 140 -26.06 29.74 4.24
C TYR A 140 -24.65 29.25 4.60
N GLU A 141 -24.42 27.93 4.63
CA GLU A 141 -23.13 27.35 5.04
C GLU A 141 -21.98 27.80 4.14
N ARG A 142 -22.24 27.88 2.83
CA ARG A 142 -21.25 28.31 1.85
C ARG A 142 -20.93 29.81 1.95
N LEU A 143 -21.95 30.64 2.16
CA LEU A 143 -21.75 32.07 2.38
C LEU A 143 -20.98 32.31 3.69
N LEU A 144 -21.26 31.54 4.74
CA LEU A 144 -20.55 31.61 6.01
C LEU A 144 -19.09 31.17 5.87
N HIS A 145 -18.82 30.07 5.17
CA HIS A 145 -17.46 29.60 4.88
C HIS A 145 -16.67 30.64 4.08
N THR A 146 -17.29 31.21 3.04
CA THR A 146 -16.68 32.25 2.21
C THR A 146 -16.37 33.51 3.03
N ALA A 147 -17.33 33.98 3.83
CA ALA A 147 -17.11 35.11 4.73
C ALA A 147 -15.98 34.83 5.74
N SER A 148 -15.95 33.62 6.31
CA SER A 148 -14.92 33.17 7.26
C SER A 148 -13.53 33.18 6.63
N LEU A 149 -13.37 32.65 5.42
CA LEU A 149 -12.12 32.69 4.67
C LEU A 149 -11.62 34.12 4.46
N HIS A 150 -12.50 35.03 4.04
CA HIS A 150 -12.13 36.43 3.84
C HIS A 150 -11.84 37.19 5.14
N ILE A 151 -12.53 36.85 6.23
CA ILE A 151 -12.25 37.39 7.57
C ILE A 151 -10.85 36.96 8.02
N LEU A 152 -10.53 35.67 7.94
CA LEU A 152 -9.22 35.15 8.34
C LEU A 152 -8.10 35.72 7.47
N ASN A 153 -8.30 35.80 6.15
CA ASN A 153 -7.33 36.43 5.25
C ASN A 153 -7.14 37.94 5.53
N PHE A 154 -8.18 38.62 6.02
CA PHE A 154 -8.04 39.99 6.46
C PHE A 154 -7.25 40.09 7.79
N LEU A 155 -7.46 39.15 8.72
CA LEU A 155 -6.70 39.09 9.97
C LEU A 155 -5.21 38.78 9.75
N THR A 156 -4.87 37.87 8.83
CA THR A 156 -3.47 37.58 8.46
C THR A 156 -2.76 38.77 7.84
N GLN A 157 -3.47 39.59 7.04
CA GLN A 157 -2.90 40.80 6.42
C GLN A 157 -2.77 41.99 7.38
N ARG A 158 -3.54 42.03 8.48
CA ARG A 158 -3.59 43.16 9.42
C ARG A 158 -2.76 42.94 10.68
N SER A 159 -2.64 41.69 11.15
CA SER A 159 -1.95 41.38 12.41
C SER A 159 -0.45 41.20 12.21
N THR A 160 0.34 42.21 12.59
CA THR A 160 1.81 42.13 12.64
C THR A 160 2.30 41.04 13.59
N TYR A 161 1.47 40.62 14.55
CA TYR A 161 1.73 39.50 15.46
C TYR A 161 1.65 38.12 14.77
N VAL A 162 0.68 37.90 13.87
CA VAL A 162 0.56 36.64 13.11
C VAL A 162 1.76 36.42 12.17
N ALA A 163 2.21 37.48 11.47
CA ALA A 163 3.41 37.42 10.64
C ALA A 163 4.69 37.20 11.47
N ARG A 164 4.78 37.80 12.67
CA ARG A 164 5.87 37.55 13.62
C ARG A 164 5.83 36.12 14.17
N GLN A 165 4.68 35.55 14.49
CA GLN A 165 4.58 34.17 14.98
C GLN A 165 5.00 33.15 13.92
N GLN A 166 4.62 33.33 12.66
CA GLN A 166 5.15 32.49 11.56
C GLN A 166 6.67 32.63 11.42
N THR A 167 7.20 33.85 11.57
CA THR A 167 8.65 34.09 11.58
C THR A 167 9.32 33.43 12.80
N VAL A 168 8.71 33.49 13.99
CA VAL A 168 9.22 32.85 15.21
C VAL A 168 9.17 31.33 15.12
N GLN A 169 8.11 30.73 14.59
CA GLN A 169 8.03 29.30 14.32
C GLN A 169 9.07 28.88 13.27
N THR A 170 9.25 29.66 12.21
CA THR A 170 10.29 29.41 11.19
C THR A 170 11.69 29.51 11.81
N GLN A 171 11.93 30.49 12.67
CA GLN A 171 13.19 30.64 13.42
C GLN A 171 13.38 29.56 14.48
N GLN A 172 12.31 29.01 15.05
CA GLN A 172 12.37 27.91 16.02
C GLN A 172 12.63 26.58 15.31
N LEU A 173 12.01 26.35 14.16
CA LEU A 173 12.35 25.25 13.25
C LEU A 173 13.80 25.35 12.77
N ALA A 174 14.24 26.52 12.30
CA ALA A 174 15.62 26.74 11.88
C ALA A 174 16.61 26.50 13.03
N ARG A 175 16.27 26.91 14.27
CA ARG A 175 17.08 26.62 15.46
C ARG A 175 17.09 25.14 15.84
N LEU A 176 15.98 24.43 15.68
CA LEU A 176 15.91 22.98 15.90
C LEU A 176 16.73 22.23 14.86
N VAL A 177 16.64 22.61 13.58
CA VAL A 177 17.46 22.05 12.50
C VAL A 177 18.94 22.30 12.78
N GLN A 178 19.33 23.54 13.08
CA GLN A 178 20.71 23.88 13.41
C GLN A 178 21.21 23.18 14.69
N ALA A 179 20.36 22.98 15.70
CA ALA A 179 20.71 22.23 16.89
C ALA A 179 20.89 20.73 16.58
N VAL A 180 20.06 20.16 15.71
CA VAL A 180 20.23 18.79 15.20
C VAL A 180 21.54 18.67 14.41
N ASP A 181 21.85 19.62 13.53
CA ASP A 181 23.10 19.65 12.76
C ASP A 181 24.34 19.71 13.67
N VAL A 182 24.33 20.58 14.69
CA VAL A 182 25.42 20.67 15.68
C VAL A 182 25.53 19.41 16.54
N LEU A 183 24.41 18.75 16.85
CA LEU A 183 24.43 17.46 17.55
C LEU A 183 24.99 16.35 16.67
N LEU A 184 24.67 16.34 15.37
CA LEU A 184 25.22 15.41 14.38
C LEU A 184 26.73 15.60 14.21
N GLU A 185 27.24 16.84 14.19
CA GLU A 185 28.68 17.15 14.13
C GLU A 185 29.46 16.71 15.39
N ARG A 186 28.77 16.58 16.53
CA ARG A 186 29.36 16.18 17.82
C ARG A 186 29.20 14.69 18.12
N LEU A 187 28.54 13.93 17.24
CA LEU A 187 28.46 12.49 17.37
C LEU A 187 29.87 11.86 17.20
N PRO A 188 30.17 10.76 17.91
CA PRO A 188 31.37 9.98 17.63
C PRO A 188 31.44 9.62 16.14
N SER A 189 32.64 9.55 15.57
CA SER A 189 32.84 9.20 14.15
C SER A 189 32.09 7.94 13.73
N GLN A 190 32.03 6.93 14.61
CA GLN A 190 31.27 5.70 14.38
C GLN A 190 29.76 5.93 14.25
N SER A 191 29.19 6.85 15.01
CA SER A 191 27.75 7.16 14.93
C SER A 191 27.42 7.99 13.69
N ALA A 192 28.35 8.83 13.21
CA ALA A 192 28.22 9.53 11.94
C ALA A 192 28.35 8.58 10.74
N GLU A 193 29.29 7.64 10.79
CA GLU A 193 29.45 6.57 9.80
C GLU A 193 28.19 5.68 9.73
N ASP A 194 27.67 5.25 10.90
CA ASP A 194 26.44 4.47 11.00
C ASP A 194 25.24 5.23 10.42
N ALA A 195 25.09 6.54 10.73
CA ALA A 195 24.01 7.36 10.20
C ALA A 195 24.11 7.57 8.68
N GLY A 196 25.32 7.77 8.16
CA GLY A 196 25.58 7.88 6.72
C GLY A 196 25.22 6.59 5.98
N PHE A 197 25.63 5.45 6.52
CA PHE A 197 25.28 4.14 5.99
C PHE A 197 23.78 3.85 6.09
N GLU A 198 23.13 4.14 7.23
CA GLU A 198 21.67 3.99 7.40
C GLU A 198 20.89 4.79 6.37
N SER A 199 21.36 6.00 6.05
CA SER A 199 20.76 6.83 4.99
C SER A 199 20.86 6.15 3.62
N ALA A 200 22.05 5.70 3.22
CA ALA A 200 22.24 5.02 1.94
C ALA A 200 21.47 3.69 1.85
N TYR A 201 21.43 2.94 2.96
CA TYR A 201 20.70 1.69 3.06
C TYR A 201 19.18 1.91 2.98
N ALA A 202 18.64 2.94 3.63
CA ALA A 202 17.23 3.31 3.53
C ALA A 202 16.83 3.63 2.08
N ASP A 203 17.66 4.39 1.36
CA ASP A 203 17.42 4.73 -0.05
C ASP A 203 17.44 3.46 -0.93
N HIS A 204 18.35 2.52 -0.64
CA HIS A 204 18.37 1.21 -1.31
C HIS A 204 17.10 0.40 -1.05
N ILE A 205 16.61 0.34 0.20
CA ILE A 205 15.38 -0.37 0.56
C ILE A 205 14.15 0.25 -0.12
N ALA A 206 14.06 1.58 -0.13
CA ALA A 206 12.99 2.30 -0.81
C ALA A 206 13.00 2.03 -2.32
N ALA A 207 14.19 2.04 -2.97
CA ALA A 207 14.30 1.71 -4.39
C ALA A 207 13.97 0.24 -4.69
N ARG A 208 14.41 -0.70 -3.84
CA ARG A 208 14.24 -2.14 -4.05
C ARG A 208 12.82 -2.63 -3.80
N TYR A 209 12.14 -2.09 -2.79
CA TYR A 209 10.83 -2.56 -2.33
C TYR A 209 9.72 -1.52 -2.49
N GLY A 210 10.03 -0.34 -3.03
CA GLY A 210 9.06 0.70 -3.32
C GLY A 210 8.21 0.44 -4.55
N THR A 211 8.48 -0.63 -5.30
CA THR A 211 7.68 -1.01 -6.46
C THR A 211 7.11 -2.42 -6.35
N LEU A 212 5.88 -2.59 -6.86
CA LEU A 212 5.20 -3.87 -6.97
C LEU A 212 4.98 -4.20 -8.45
N THR A 213 5.29 -5.43 -8.84
CA THR A 213 4.90 -5.95 -10.15
C THR A 213 3.47 -6.47 -10.08
N ILE A 214 2.53 -5.78 -10.72
CA ILE A 214 1.15 -6.22 -10.82
C ILE A 214 0.91 -6.88 -12.17
N TYR A 215 0.33 -8.09 -12.17
CA TYR A 215 0.02 -8.81 -13.41
C TYR A 215 -0.99 -8.03 -14.28
N GLY A 216 -0.68 -7.93 -15.58
CA GLY A 216 -1.61 -7.48 -16.63
C GLY A 216 -1.74 -5.99 -16.90
N LEU A 217 -0.94 -5.15 -16.24
CA LEU A 217 -0.85 -3.71 -16.54
C LEU A 217 0.10 -3.50 -17.73
N ASP A 218 -0.46 -3.36 -18.93
CA ASP A 218 0.16 -3.04 -20.25
C ASP A 218 1.60 -3.49 -20.56
N ALA A 219 1.74 -4.34 -21.59
CA ALA A 219 2.91 -4.48 -22.47
C ALA A 219 4.31 -4.38 -21.82
N GLY A 220 4.42 -4.88 -20.58
CA GLY A 220 5.57 -4.73 -19.70
C GLY A 220 5.22 -5.10 -18.26
N THR A 221 6.24 -5.32 -17.44
CA THR A 221 6.14 -5.26 -15.97
C THR A 221 6.17 -3.78 -15.60
N LEU A 222 5.03 -3.10 -15.62
CA LEU A 222 4.95 -1.78 -15.03
C LEU A 222 5.15 -1.94 -13.53
N GLU A 223 6.25 -1.37 -13.04
CA GLU A 223 6.53 -1.24 -11.62
C GLU A 223 5.62 -0.17 -11.03
N TRP A 224 4.78 -0.59 -10.09
CA TRP A 224 3.80 0.27 -9.44
C TRP A 224 4.33 0.77 -8.11
N PRO A 225 4.30 2.08 -7.82
CA PRO A 225 4.58 2.57 -6.49
C PRO A 225 3.76 1.81 -5.45
N LEU A 226 4.45 1.12 -4.54
CA LEU A 226 3.84 0.20 -3.59
C LEU A 226 2.89 0.96 -2.64
N ASP A 227 3.16 2.23 -2.34
CA ASP A 227 2.30 3.14 -1.58
C ASP A 227 0.89 3.30 -2.13
N THR A 228 0.75 3.20 -3.46
CA THR A 228 -0.51 3.37 -4.18
C THR A 228 -1.19 2.02 -4.39
N ALA A 229 -0.38 0.98 -4.64
CA ALA A 229 -0.84 -0.37 -4.90
C ALA A 229 -1.19 -1.18 -3.64
N TYR A 230 -0.63 -0.84 -2.48
CA TYR A 230 -0.79 -1.63 -1.27
C TYR A 230 -2.25 -1.67 -0.82
N LEU A 231 -2.74 -2.90 -0.63
CA LEU A 231 -4.05 -3.21 -0.12
C LEU A 231 -3.90 -3.64 1.34
N ARG A 232 -4.64 -2.98 2.23
CA ARG A 232 -4.66 -3.30 3.66
C ARG A 232 -5.46 -4.58 3.84
N LEU A 233 -4.80 -5.65 4.25
CA LEU A 233 -5.42 -6.93 4.57
C LEU A 233 -5.58 -7.06 6.08
N GLU A 234 -6.42 -7.98 6.54
CA GLU A 234 -6.56 -8.28 7.96
C GLU A 234 -5.69 -9.46 8.37
N ALA A 235 -5.06 -9.38 9.54
CA ALA A 235 -4.50 -10.50 10.25
C ALA A 235 -5.48 -10.93 11.35
N THR A 236 -5.68 -12.24 11.46
CA THR A 236 -6.65 -12.87 12.35
C THR A 236 -6.01 -13.95 13.19
N ARG A 237 -6.42 -14.09 14.45
CA ARG A 237 -5.99 -15.23 15.26
C ARG A 237 -6.76 -16.48 14.83
N GLN A 238 -6.08 -17.42 14.16
CA GLN A 238 -6.60 -18.77 13.98
C GLN A 238 -6.26 -19.57 15.25
N HIS A 239 -7.23 -19.68 16.16
CA HIS A 239 -7.21 -20.71 17.19
C HIS A 239 -8.54 -21.45 17.13
N THR A 240 -8.54 -22.62 16.49
CA THR A 240 -9.43 -23.70 16.89
C THR A 240 -8.91 -24.20 18.24
N ARG A 241 -9.70 -24.11 19.31
CA ARG A 241 -9.38 -24.83 20.55
C ARG A 241 -9.24 -26.33 20.20
N GLN A 242 -8.46 -27.09 20.99
CA GLN A 242 -8.40 -28.55 20.93
C GLN A 242 -9.79 -29.24 20.93
N ASP A 243 -10.83 -28.52 21.38
CA ASP A 243 -12.22 -28.97 21.43
C ASP A 243 -13.07 -28.56 20.20
N GLY A 244 -12.49 -27.98 19.15
CA GLY A 244 -13.19 -27.59 17.91
C GLY A 244 -14.05 -26.33 18.00
N HIS A 245 -14.01 -25.58 19.12
CA HIS A 245 -14.74 -24.32 19.28
C HIS A 245 -13.87 -23.09 19.00
N PRO A 246 -14.39 -22.06 18.30
CA PRO A 246 -13.67 -20.80 18.08
C PRO A 246 -13.45 -20.04 19.40
N ALA A 247 -12.29 -19.40 19.54
CA ALA A 247 -11.96 -18.58 20.69
C ALA A 247 -12.93 -17.37 20.84
N PRO A 248 -13.14 -16.83 22.07
CA PRO A 248 -14.24 -15.91 22.35
C PRO A 248 -14.12 -14.51 21.73
N ASP A 249 -12.98 -14.17 21.11
CA ASP A 249 -12.80 -12.88 20.45
C ASP A 249 -11.75 -13.02 19.32
N PRO A 250 -12.15 -13.08 18.04
CA PRO A 250 -11.18 -13.08 16.95
C PRO A 250 -10.49 -11.71 16.93
N LEU A 251 -9.18 -11.72 17.16
CA LEU A 251 -8.37 -10.51 17.01
C LEU A 251 -8.33 -10.17 15.53
N HIS A 252 -9.07 -9.13 15.10
CA HIS A 252 -8.98 -8.55 13.75
C HIS A 252 -8.12 -7.31 13.80
N VAL A 253 -6.96 -7.35 13.15
CA VAL A 253 -6.03 -6.21 13.11
C VAL A 253 -5.55 -6.04 11.67
N PRO A 254 -5.45 -4.80 11.15
CA PRO A 254 -4.79 -4.58 9.86
C PRO A 254 -3.39 -5.19 9.88
N ALA A 255 -3.04 -5.93 8.83
CA ALA A 255 -1.83 -6.75 8.78
C ALA A 255 -0.55 -5.90 8.96
N GLU A 256 -0.54 -4.66 8.49
CA GLU A 256 0.56 -3.72 8.71
C GLU A 256 0.69 -3.19 10.15
N GLN A 257 -0.31 -3.39 11.00
CA GLN A 257 -0.31 -2.96 12.40
C GLN A 257 -0.02 -4.10 13.38
N VAL A 258 0.23 -5.33 12.91
CA VAL A 258 0.52 -6.46 13.81
C VAL A 258 1.73 -6.18 14.70
N LEU A 259 2.76 -5.53 14.15
CA LEU A 259 3.98 -5.13 14.86
C LEU A 259 3.80 -3.91 15.78
N ALA A 260 2.64 -3.25 15.75
CA ALA A 260 2.28 -2.22 16.73
C ALA A 260 1.76 -2.83 18.04
N ARG A 261 1.28 -4.09 17.99
CA ARG A 261 0.69 -4.80 19.13
C ARG A 261 1.58 -5.90 19.68
N HIS A 262 2.38 -6.52 18.82
CA HIS A 262 3.23 -7.65 19.17
C HIS A 262 4.63 -7.43 18.61
N ASP A 263 5.66 -7.61 19.45
CA ASP A 263 7.05 -7.47 18.99
C ASP A 263 7.48 -8.66 18.12
N GLN A 264 6.79 -9.80 18.20
CA GLN A 264 7.15 -11.05 17.53
C GLN A 264 5.88 -11.70 16.95
N VAL A 265 5.83 -11.83 15.63
CA VAL A 265 4.65 -12.35 14.91
C VAL A 265 5.07 -13.41 13.89
N LEU A 266 4.41 -14.57 13.94
CA LEU A 266 4.42 -15.57 12.88
C LEU A 266 3.13 -15.40 12.07
N LEU A 267 3.25 -14.89 10.85
CA LEU A 267 2.13 -14.67 9.94
C LEU A 267 2.00 -15.81 8.93
N ARG A 268 0.94 -16.61 9.09
CA ARG A 268 0.55 -17.70 8.21
C ARG A 268 -0.35 -17.20 7.10
N GLY A 269 -0.26 -17.79 5.91
CA GLY A 269 -1.20 -17.50 4.83
C GLY A 269 -0.97 -18.35 3.60
N VAL A 270 -2.02 -18.61 2.83
CA VAL A 270 -1.95 -19.44 1.62
C VAL A 270 -1.09 -18.79 0.51
N ALA A 271 -0.76 -19.56 -0.54
CA ALA A 271 -0.05 -19.03 -1.70
C ALA A 271 -0.80 -17.84 -2.32
N GLY A 272 -0.07 -16.75 -2.63
CA GLY A 272 -0.66 -15.55 -3.24
C GLY A 272 -1.48 -14.66 -2.29
N SER A 273 -1.51 -14.94 -0.98
CA SER A 273 -2.27 -14.15 0.01
C SER A 273 -1.73 -12.75 0.27
N GLY A 274 -0.51 -12.43 -0.17
CA GLY A 274 0.11 -11.10 0.03
C GLY A 274 1.17 -11.00 1.14
N LYS A 275 1.63 -12.13 1.73
CA LYS A 275 2.67 -12.14 2.79
C LYS A 275 3.96 -11.39 2.39
N THR A 276 4.54 -11.74 1.25
CA THR A 276 5.74 -11.06 0.72
C THR A 276 5.46 -9.59 0.43
N THR A 277 4.26 -9.24 -0.05
CA THR A 277 3.86 -7.85 -0.28
C THR A 277 3.78 -7.06 1.02
N LEU A 278 3.29 -7.66 2.11
CA LEU A 278 3.32 -7.06 3.45
C LEU A 278 4.75 -6.85 3.95
N VAL A 279 5.64 -7.84 3.76
CA VAL A 279 7.06 -7.70 4.10
C VAL A 279 7.70 -6.53 3.35
N GLN A 280 7.47 -6.42 2.04
CA GLN A 280 7.97 -5.32 1.22
C GLN A 280 7.41 -3.97 1.68
N TRP A 281 6.12 -3.92 2.02
CA TRP A 281 5.46 -2.74 2.53
C TRP A 281 6.08 -2.26 3.84
N LEU A 282 6.22 -3.17 4.82
CA LEU A 282 6.82 -2.84 6.11
C LEU A 282 8.28 -2.42 5.96
N ALA A 283 9.05 -3.06 5.07
CA ALA A 283 10.42 -2.68 4.79
C ALA A 283 10.49 -1.25 4.23
N MET A 284 9.69 -0.95 3.22
CA MET A 284 9.64 0.38 2.60
C MET A 284 9.21 1.44 3.60
N VAL A 285 8.14 1.22 4.37
CA VAL A 285 7.67 2.20 5.36
C VAL A 285 8.69 2.39 6.49
N THR A 286 9.36 1.34 6.94
CA THR A 286 10.41 1.45 7.97
C THR A 286 11.61 2.24 7.46
N ALA A 287 11.99 2.08 6.19
CA ALA A 287 13.05 2.86 5.57
C ALA A 287 12.61 4.27 5.17
N SER A 288 11.30 4.52 5.04
CA SER A 288 10.79 5.83 4.68
C SER A 288 11.08 6.86 5.77
N ARG A 289 11.52 8.04 5.32
CA ARG A 289 11.75 9.20 6.20
C ARG A 289 10.52 10.11 6.30
N THR A 290 9.42 9.77 5.61
CA THR A 290 8.18 10.54 5.64
C THR A 290 7.14 9.90 6.58
N TYR A 291 6.39 10.75 7.29
CA TYR A 291 5.40 10.33 8.29
C TYR A 291 3.98 10.24 7.69
N ASP A 292 3.82 9.53 6.58
CA ASP A 292 2.57 9.59 5.81
C ASP A 292 1.66 8.37 6.00
N HIS A 293 2.16 7.31 6.65
CA HIS A 293 1.48 6.01 6.68
C HIS A 293 0.82 5.63 8.01
N GLY A 294 0.99 6.45 9.06
CA GLY A 294 0.39 6.21 10.38
C GLY A 294 0.99 5.02 11.17
N LEU A 295 2.13 4.47 10.73
CA LEU A 295 2.83 3.37 11.40
C LEU A 295 3.96 3.90 12.30
N SER A 296 3.60 4.65 13.34
CA SER A 296 4.56 5.34 14.22
C SER A 296 5.53 4.40 14.95
N HIS A 297 5.13 3.15 15.20
CA HIS A 297 5.97 2.13 15.85
C HIS A 297 7.21 1.74 15.03
N LEU A 298 7.24 2.05 13.73
CA LEU A 298 8.38 1.81 12.83
C LEU A 298 9.35 3.00 12.76
N LEU A 299 9.01 4.14 13.36
CA LEU A 299 9.84 5.34 13.26
C LEU A 299 11.21 5.16 13.90
N GLY A 300 12.25 5.59 13.17
CA GLY A 300 13.64 5.51 13.62
C GLY A 300 14.19 4.08 13.68
N ARG A 301 13.45 3.10 13.16
CA ARG A 301 13.89 1.71 13.06
C ARG A 301 14.55 1.43 11.71
N VAL A 302 15.23 0.28 11.62
CA VAL A 302 15.97 -0.18 10.44
C VAL A 302 15.43 -1.54 10.01
N PRO A 303 14.95 -1.69 8.77
CA PRO A 303 14.42 -2.96 8.28
C PRO A 303 15.53 -3.91 7.81
N PHE A 304 15.48 -5.16 8.26
CA PHE A 304 16.28 -6.26 7.74
C PHE A 304 15.35 -7.25 7.04
N VAL A 305 15.30 -7.17 5.70
CA VAL A 305 14.53 -8.11 4.89
C VAL A 305 15.35 -9.36 4.65
N LEU A 306 14.85 -10.51 5.12
CA LEU A 306 15.54 -11.78 5.19
C LEU A 306 14.75 -12.86 4.42
N PRO A 307 14.78 -12.89 3.08
CA PRO A 307 14.12 -13.92 2.30
C PRO A 307 14.83 -15.27 2.51
N MET A 308 14.12 -16.25 3.02
CA MET A 308 14.71 -17.53 3.43
C MET A 308 15.27 -18.32 2.25
N ARG A 309 14.66 -18.20 1.06
CA ARG A 309 15.19 -18.75 -0.21
C ARG A 309 16.61 -18.30 -0.56
N ARG A 310 17.06 -17.13 -0.07
CA ARG A 310 18.41 -16.62 -0.32
C ARG A 310 19.40 -16.97 0.78
N ILE A 311 18.90 -17.00 2.01
CA ILE A 311 19.67 -17.28 3.22
C ILE A 311 20.04 -18.77 3.29
N VAL A 312 19.09 -19.64 2.99
CA VAL A 312 19.28 -21.08 3.09
C VAL A 312 19.82 -21.60 1.77
N ARG A 313 21.14 -21.82 1.73
CA ARG A 313 21.80 -22.56 0.66
C ARG A 313 22.17 -23.96 1.16
N PRO A 314 22.27 -24.97 0.29
CA PRO A 314 22.56 -26.35 0.68
C PRO A 314 23.77 -26.48 1.62
N ASP A 315 24.80 -25.65 1.43
CA ASP A 315 26.06 -25.70 2.19
C ASP A 315 26.34 -24.44 3.03
N ALA A 316 25.38 -23.52 3.14
CA ALA A 316 25.58 -22.28 3.90
C ALA A 316 25.01 -22.40 5.32
N GLU A 317 25.80 -21.91 6.29
CA GLU A 317 25.30 -21.65 7.65
C GLU A 317 24.35 -20.44 7.64
N PHE A 318 23.49 -20.36 8.66
CA PHE A 318 22.63 -19.20 8.84
C PHE A 318 23.48 -17.98 9.25
N PRO A 319 23.24 -16.80 8.67
CA PRO A 319 24.11 -15.64 8.86
C PRO A 319 23.96 -15.07 10.27
N PHE A 320 25.07 -14.54 10.80
CA PHE A 320 25.04 -13.63 11.93
C PHE A 320 24.59 -12.22 11.50
N PRO A 321 24.18 -11.33 12.43
CA PRO A 321 23.68 -10.01 12.07
C PRO A 321 24.60 -9.21 11.15
N GLY A 322 25.91 -9.23 11.38
CA GLY A 322 26.90 -8.57 10.54
C GLY A 322 26.92 -9.05 9.07
N ASP A 323 26.41 -10.25 8.78
CA ASP A 323 26.38 -10.85 7.44
C ASP A 323 24.98 -10.82 6.79
N PHE A 324 23.96 -10.27 7.46
CA PHE A 324 22.58 -10.26 6.92
C PHE A 324 22.49 -9.68 5.51
N LEU A 325 23.09 -8.50 5.29
CA LEU A 325 23.03 -7.81 4.00
C LEU A 325 23.78 -8.60 2.91
N ARG A 326 24.92 -9.22 3.26
CA ARG A 326 25.69 -10.07 2.35
C ARG A 326 24.92 -11.34 1.98
N ALA A 327 24.29 -11.99 2.96
CA ALA A 327 23.54 -13.23 2.76
C ALA A 327 22.37 -13.05 1.78
N VAL A 328 21.73 -11.89 1.77
CA VAL A 328 20.62 -11.58 0.85
C VAL A 328 21.07 -10.97 -0.49
N GLY A 329 22.38 -10.78 -0.68
CA GLY A 329 22.96 -10.19 -1.89
C GLY A 329 22.67 -8.69 -2.03
N CYS A 330 22.69 -7.95 -0.92
CA CYS A 330 22.51 -6.49 -0.93
C CYS A 330 23.75 -5.80 -1.54
N PRO A 331 23.62 -4.99 -2.60
CA PRO A 331 24.77 -4.33 -3.24
C PRO A 331 25.56 -3.42 -2.32
N VAL A 332 24.91 -2.77 -1.35
CA VAL A 332 25.56 -1.87 -0.38
C VAL A 332 26.18 -2.62 0.81
N ALA A 333 26.13 -3.95 0.84
CA ALA A 333 26.67 -4.74 1.96
C ALA A 333 28.19 -4.51 2.18
N GLY A 334 28.93 -4.18 1.12
CA GLY A 334 30.37 -3.90 1.21
C GLY A 334 30.71 -2.58 1.94
N GLU A 335 29.75 -1.67 2.03
CA GLU A 335 29.90 -0.36 2.69
C GLU A 335 29.43 -0.40 4.16
N GLN A 336 28.93 -1.55 4.62
CA GLN A 336 28.41 -1.71 5.98
C GLN A 336 29.53 -1.51 7.02
N PRO A 337 29.37 -0.57 7.97
CA PRO A 337 30.34 -0.39 9.04
C PRO A 337 30.43 -1.66 9.91
N ALA A 338 31.64 -1.97 10.39
CA ALA A 338 31.87 -3.16 11.20
C ALA A 338 30.99 -3.14 12.47
N GLY A 339 30.22 -4.21 12.69
CA GLY A 339 29.34 -4.35 13.84
C GLY A 339 28.07 -3.48 13.83
N TRP A 340 27.77 -2.80 12.71
CA TRP A 340 26.61 -1.91 12.58
C TRP A 340 25.30 -2.63 12.87
N ALA A 341 25.06 -3.79 12.24
CA ALA A 341 23.83 -4.54 12.41
C ALA A 341 23.61 -4.92 13.90
N GLU A 342 24.64 -5.40 14.59
CA GLU A 342 24.57 -5.72 16.01
C GLU A 342 24.30 -4.47 16.86
N ARG A 343 24.86 -3.30 16.51
CA ARG A 343 24.55 -2.04 17.20
C ARG A 343 23.09 -1.64 17.02
N VAL A 344 22.56 -1.73 15.81
CA VAL A 344 21.14 -1.48 15.50
C VAL A 344 20.23 -2.40 16.33
N LEU A 345 20.55 -3.70 16.36
CA LEU A 345 19.78 -4.69 17.10
C LEU A 345 19.89 -4.51 18.62
N ARG A 346 21.07 -4.19 19.17
CA ARG A 346 21.23 -3.87 20.60
C ARG A 346 20.50 -2.60 21.00
N ALA A 347 20.43 -1.62 20.10
CA ALA A 347 19.65 -0.40 20.27
C ALA A 347 18.13 -0.63 20.13
N ARG A 348 17.68 -1.87 19.88
CA ARG A 348 16.27 -2.24 19.70
C ARG A 348 15.59 -1.54 18.53
N ARG A 349 16.39 -1.14 17.53
CA ARG A 349 15.91 -0.44 16.33
C ARG A 349 15.69 -1.38 15.15
N GLY A 350 15.94 -2.68 15.28
CA GLY A 350 15.73 -3.64 14.20
C GLY A 350 14.26 -3.96 13.96
N VAL A 351 13.89 -4.07 12.68
CA VAL A 351 12.67 -4.73 12.20
C VAL A 351 13.10 -5.88 11.30
N LEU A 352 13.06 -7.10 11.82
CA LEU A 352 13.48 -8.29 11.11
C LEU A 352 12.29 -8.92 10.40
N LEU A 353 12.34 -8.92 9.07
CA LEU A 353 11.28 -9.36 8.18
C LEU A 353 11.74 -10.64 7.49
N VAL A 354 11.46 -11.77 8.13
CA VAL A 354 11.87 -13.11 7.70
C VAL A 354 10.80 -13.68 6.78
N ASP A 355 11.07 -13.70 5.47
CA ASP A 355 10.08 -14.04 4.46
C ASP A 355 10.26 -15.47 3.92
N GLY A 356 9.20 -16.27 3.96
CA GLY A 356 9.12 -17.54 3.24
C GLY A 356 9.76 -18.73 3.94
N ILE A 357 9.42 -19.03 5.20
CA ILE A 357 9.84 -20.28 5.85
C ILE A 357 9.37 -21.52 5.06
N ASP A 358 8.28 -21.41 4.29
CA ASP A 358 7.80 -22.46 3.39
C ASP A 358 8.72 -22.72 2.19
N GLU A 359 9.68 -21.84 1.91
CA GLU A 359 10.62 -21.95 0.78
C GLU A 359 11.89 -22.72 1.13
N ILE A 360 12.00 -23.23 2.37
CA ILE A 360 13.14 -24.02 2.83
C ILE A 360 12.74 -25.48 3.10
N ALA A 361 13.64 -26.39 2.72
CA ALA A 361 13.47 -27.82 2.93
C ALA A 361 13.24 -28.15 4.41
N GLY A 362 12.40 -29.16 4.69
CA GLY A 362 11.98 -29.53 6.04
C GLY A 362 13.13 -29.68 7.05
N GLU A 363 14.21 -30.35 6.66
CA GLU A 363 15.40 -30.58 7.50
C GLU A 363 16.08 -29.27 7.97
N ARG A 364 16.00 -28.21 7.16
CA ARG A 364 16.59 -26.90 7.46
C ARG A 364 15.66 -26.02 8.30
N ARG A 365 14.36 -26.35 8.42
CA ARG A 365 13.39 -25.55 9.20
C ARG A 365 13.74 -25.55 10.68
N GLU A 366 14.11 -26.69 11.25
CA GLU A 366 14.55 -26.75 12.66
C GLU A 366 15.84 -25.97 12.90
N ALA A 367 16.76 -25.96 11.93
CA ALA A 367 17.94 -25.11 12.01
C ALA A 367 17.57 -23.62 11.95
N ALA A 368 16.61 -23.23 11.11
CA ALA A 368 16.07 -21.87 11.06
C ALA A 368 15.38 -21.48 12.39
N ARG A 369 14.59 -22.39 13.00
CA ARG A 369 13.99 -22.17 14.32
C ARG A 369 15.04 -21.87 15.38
N ARG A 370 16.09 -22.70 15.45
CA ARG A 370 17.19 -22.51 16.40
C ARG A 370 17.88 -21.16 16.18
N TRP A 371 18.17 -20.82 14.93
CA TRP A 371 18.76 -19.54 14.55
C TRP A 371 17.88 -18.34 14.96
N LEU A 372 16.57 -18.37 14.68
CA LEU A 372 15.63 -17.33 15.11
C LEU A 372 15.61 -17.19 16.63
N ARG A 373 15.49 -18.30 17.36
CA ARG A 373 15.49 -18.30 18.82
C ARG A 373 16.77 -17.70 19.39
N ASP A 374 17.93 -18.06 18.85
CA ASP A 374 19.21 -17.58 19.36
C ASP A 374 19.37 -16.08 19.11
N LEU A 375 18.92 -15.57 17.96
CA LEU A 375 18.90 -14.13 17.68
C LEU A 375 17.90 -13.38 18.56
N VAL A 376 16.69 -13.90 18.75
CA VAL A 376 15.66 -13.29 19.61
C VAL A 376 16.15 -13.17 21.05
N ARG A 377 16.83 -14.20 21.57
CA ARG A 377 17.43 -14.19 22.91
C ARG A 377 18.61 -13.23 23.02
N ALA A 378 19.45 -13.16 21.98
CA ALA A 378 20.61 -12.27 21.97
C ALA A 378 20.24 -10.78 21.82
N PHE A 379 19.15 -10.48 21.11
CA PHE A 379 18.73 -9.12 20.77
C PHE A 379 17.23 -8.86 21.06
N PRO A 380 16.81 -8.84 22.35
CA PRO A 380 15.41 -8.62 22.72
C PRO A 380 14.95 -7.18 22.46
N GLY A 381 13.65 -7.01 22.17
CA GLY A 381 13.01 -5.71 21.95
C GLY A 381 13.06 -5.18 20.50
N ASN A 382 13.58 -5.98 19.56
CA ASN A 382 13.41 -5.75 18.13
C ASN A 382 12.05 -6.28 17.66
N LEU A 383 11.56 -5.76 16.53
CA LEU A 383 10.33 -6.24 15.92
C LEU A 383 10.64 -7.40 14.96
N TRP A 384 9.85 -8.45 14.99
CA TRP A 384 10.01 -9.66 14.19
C TRP A 384 8.72 -10.02 13.48
N LEU A 385 8.76 -10.09 12.15
CA LEU A 385 7.72 -10.69 11.34
C LEU A 385 8.31 -11.89 10.60
N VAL A 386 7.81 -13.09 10.90
CA VAL A 386 8.15 -14.32 10.19
C VAL A 386 6.95 -14.73 9.36
N THR A 387 7.15 -15.03 8.07
CA THR A 387 6.05 -15.46 7.19
C THR A 387 6.20 -16.95 6.82
N SER A 388 5.07 -17.66 6.76
CA SER A 388 5.03 -19.05 6.32
C SER A 388 3.69 -19.42 5.69
N ARG A 389 3.63 -20.56 5.00
CA ARG A 389 2.36 -21.23 4.67
C ARG A 389 1.85 -22.00 5.89
N PRO A 390 0.53 -22.16 6.04
CA PRO A 390 -0.06 -22.92 7.16
C PRO A 390 0.47 -24.35 7.25
N SER A 391 0.68 -25.03 6.12
CA SER A 391 1.18 -26.40 6.09
C SER A 391 2.66 -26.48 6.43
N ALA A 392 3.50 -25.52 6.04
CA ALA A 392 4.95 -25.63 6.16
C ALA A 392 5.51 -25.70 7.60
N VAL A 393 4.75 -25.30 8.61
CA VAL A 393 5.15 -25.38 10.02
C VAL A 393 3.98 -25.83 10.88
N PRO A 394 4.20 -26.71 11.88
CA PRO A 394 3.13 -27.15 12.78
C PRO A 394 2.53 -25.99 13.56
N GLU A 395 1.32 -26.13 14.09
CA GLU A 395 0.75 -25.16 15.05
C GLU A 395 1.71 -24.94 16.23
N ASP A 396 1.78 -23.71 16.73
CA ASP A 396 2.63 -23.30 17.86
C ASP A 396 4.15 -23.48 17.62
N TRP A 397 4.60 -23.48 16.36
CA TRP A 397 6.01 -23.75 15.99
C TRP A 397 7.00 -22.77 16.64
N LEU A 398 6.61 -21.51 16.83
CA LEU A 398 7.42 -20.47 17.51
C LEU A 398 6.80 -19.99 18.83
N GLY A 399 5.82 -20.70 19.39
CA GLY A 399 5.15 -20.30 20.62
C GLY A 399 6.10 -20.23 21.82
N ALA A 400 7.00 -21.22 21.95
CA ALA A 400 8.01 -21.25 23.01
C ALA A 400 9.02 -20.09 22.92
N GLU A 401 9.14 -19.47 21.74
CA GLU A 401 9.99 -18.32 21.47
C GLU A 401 9.27 -16.98 21.68
N GLY A 402 7.97 -16.99 21.99
CA GLY A 402 7.17 -15.80 22.30
C GLY A 402 6.45 -15.18 21.10
N PHE A 403 6.42 -15.87 19.95
CA PHE A 403 5.76 -15.36 18.75
C PHE A 403 4.24 -15.50 18.84
N GLU A 404 3.53 -14.42 18.53
CA GLU A 404 2.09 -14.47 18.31
C GLU A 404 1.82 -15.05 16.91
N GLU A 405 1.03 -16.13 16.84
CA GLU A 405 0.62 -16.71 15.56
C GLU A 405 -0.66 -16.05 15.03
N LEU A 406 -0.57 -15.49 13.81
CA LEU A 406 -1.68 -14.86 13.11
C LEU A 406 -1.81 -15.43 11.70
N GLY A 407 -3.03 -15.54 11.20
CA GLY A 407 -3.37 -15.88 9.83
C GLY A 407 -3.75 -14.63 9.03
N LEU A 408 -3.16 -14.45 7.85
CA LEU A 408 -3.55 -13.41 6.90
C LEU A 408 -4.88 -13.80 6.25
N ALA A 409 -5.91 -12.98 6.51
CA ALA A 409 -7.27 -13.22 6.04
C ALA A 409 -7.38 -13.02 4.51
N PRO A 410 -8.30 -13.75 3.86
CA PRO A 410 -8.68 -13.47 2.47
C PRO A 410 -9.23 -12.04 2.33
N MET A 411 -9.15 -11.47 1.12
CA MET A 411 -9.73 -10.17 0.83
C MET A 411 -11.25 -10.18 1.06
N THR A 412 -11.74 -9.16 1.74
CA THR A 412 -13.18 -8.91 1.84
C THR A 412 -13.75 -8.47 0.49
N ARG A 413 -15.09 -8.39 0.39
CA ARG A 413 -15.73 -7.89 -0.83
C ARG A 413 -15.35 -6.43 -1.15
N ASP A 414 -15.13 -5.62 -0.12
CA ASP A 414 -14.73 -4.22 -0.27
C ASP A 414 -13.26 -4.11 -0.66
N ASP A 415 -12.40 -5.00 -0.15
CA ASP A 415 -11.01 -5.12 -0.56
C ASP A 415 -10.91 -5.51 -2.04
N VAL A 416 -11.68 -6.50 -2.49
CA VAL A 416 -11.77 -6.89 -3.90
C VAL A 416 -12.21 -5.71 -4.76
N ALA A 417 -13.27 -4.99 -4.37
CA ALA A 417 -13.75 -3.81 -5.09
C ALA A 417 -12.67 -2.72 -5.18
N THR A 418 -11.98 -2.47 -4.07
CA THR A 418 -10.89 -1.49 -4.00
C THR A 418 -9.73 -1.90 -4.90
N PHE A 419 -9.31 -3.16 -4.83
CA PHE A 419 -8.24 -3.73 -5.65
C PHE A 419 -8.57 -3.61 -7.14
N VAL A 420 -9.76 -4.06 -7.56
CA VAL A 420 -10.17 -4.01 -8.97
C VAL A 420 -10.19 -2.59 -9.50
N ARG A 421 -10.75 -1.63 -8.76
CA ARG A 421 -10.78 -0.21 -9.18
C ARG A 421 -9.40 0.39 -9.26
N ARG A 422 -8.54 0.17 -8.25
CA ARG A 422 -7.16 0.64 -8.26
C ARG A 422 -6.40 0.04 -9.44
N TRP A 423 -6.54 -1.25 -9.67
CA TRP A 423 -5.93 -1.95 -10.80
C TRP A 423 -6.41 -1.42 -12.16
N HIS A 424 -7.69 -1.14 -12.35
CA HIS A 424 -8.18 -0.65 -13.66
C HIS A 424 -7.78 0.81 -13.90
N ARG A 425 -7.85 1.65 -12.87
CA ARG A 425 -7.31 3.01 -12.91
C ARG A 425 -5.82 2.99 -13.24
N ALA A 426 -5.11 2.04 -12.64
CA ALA A 426 -3.71 1.78 -12.87
C ALA A 426 -3.39 1.40 -14.32
N ALA A 427 -4.21 0.53 -14.90
CA ALA A 427 -4.12 0.11 -16.29
C ALA A 427 -4.52 1.20 -17.29
N ARG A 428 -4.84 2.42 -16.81
CA ARG A 428 -5.49 3.49 -17.59
C ARG A 428 -6.70 2.98 -18.38
N ALA A 429 -7.39 1.99 -17.82
CA ALA A 429 -8.60 1.41 -18.40
C ALA A 429 -9.82 2.25 -18.00
N ASP A 430 -10.87 2.17 -18.81
CA ASP A 430 -12.16 2.76 -18.49
C ASP A 430 -12.72 2.15 -17.19
N GLU A 431 -13.24 2.99 -16.30
CA GLU A 431 -13.85 2.58 -15.04
C GLU A 431 -15.00 1.60 -15.25
N ALA A 432 -15.74 1.73 -16.37
CA ALA A 432 -16.79 0.80 -16.75
C ALA A 432 -16.30 -0.65 -16.91
N VAL A 433 -15.05 -0.85 -17.33
CA VAL A 433 -14.45 -2.20 -17.47
C VAL A 433 -14.24 -2.82 -16.09
N GLY A 434 -13.76 -2.05 -15.11
CA GLY A 434 -13.59 -2.51 -13.74
C GLY A 434 -14.93 -2.85 -13.07
N GLU A 435 -15.94 -2.00 -13.25
CA GLU A 435 -17.29 -2.24 -12.70
C GLU A 435 -17.98 -3.46 -13.35
N SER A 436 -17.74 -3.71 -14.65
CA SER A 436 -18.20 -4.94 -15.32
C SER A 436 -17.58 -6.21 -14.71
N LEU A 437 -16.28 -6.18 -14.40
CA LEU A 437 -15.62 -7.29 -13.70
C LEU A 437 -16.24 -7.50 -12.31
N LEU A 438 -16.47 -6.43 -11.56
CA LEU A 438 -17.11 -6.51 -10.25
C LEU A 438 -18.53 -7.09 -10.34
N GLY A 439 -19.28 -6.75 -11.39
CA GLY A 439 -20.56 -7.40 -11.70
C GLY A 439 -20.40 -8.92 -11.84
N SER A 440 -19.45 -9.37 -12.65
CA SER A 440 -19.18 -10.80 -12.91
C SER A 440 -18.73 -11.56 -11.65
N VAL A 441 -17.86 -10.96 -10.83
CA VAL A 441 -17.35 -11.52 -9.57
C VAL A 441 -18.45 -11.59 -8.50
N ARG A 442 -19.45 -10.71 -8.54
CA ARG A 442 -20.59 -10.74 -7.62
C ARG A 442 -21.63 -11.79 -8.00
N THR A 443 -21.83 -12.04 -9.29
CA THR A 443 -22.86 -12.97 -9.77
C THR A 443 -22.39 -14.42 -9.90
N THR A 444 -21.07 -14.64 -10.02
CA THR A 444 -20.48 -15.98 -10.21
C THR A 444 -19.72 -16.41 -8.95
N SER A 445 -20.19 -17.44 -8.25
CA SER A 445 -19.63 -17.86 -6.95
C SER A 445 -18.15 -18.29 -7.05
N GLU A 446 -17.79 -18.90 -8.15
CA GLU A 446 -16.48 -19.46 -8.43
C GLU A 446 -15.47 -18.33 -8.66
N LEU A 447 -15.86 -17.30 -9.44
CA LEU A 447 -15.08 -16.08 -9.60
C LEU A 447 -14.93 -15.34 -8.26
N ASN A 448 -15.98 -15.32 -7.45
CA ASN A 448 -15.93 -14.73 -6.11
C ASN A 448 -14.86 -15.39 -5.24
N ARG A 449 -14.86 -16.73 -5.18
CA ARG A 449 -13.86 -17.50 -4.42
C ARG A 449 -12.45 -17.21 -4.90
N LEU A 450 -12.22 -17.20 -6.20
CA LEU A 450 -10.91 -16.87 -6.79
C LEU A 450 -10.48 -15.44 -6.46
N ALA A 451 -11.40 -14.47 -6.58
CA ALA A 451 -11.10 -13.05 -6.37
C ALA A 451 -10.68 -12.72 -4.93
N THR A 452 -11.00 -13.53 -3.92
CA THR A 452 -10.57 -13.26 -2.53
C THR A 452 -9.04 -13.38 -2.32
N ASN A 453 -8.32 -13.99 -3.26
CA ASN A 453 -6.86 -14.08 -3.24
C ASN A 453 -6.25 -12.96 -4.11
N PRO A 454 -5.40 -12.07 -3.57
CA PRO A 454 -4.87 -10.91 -4.31
C PRO A 454 -4.20 -11.27 -5.65
N LEU A 455 -3.43 -12.35 -5.68
CA LEU A 455 -2.76 -12.82 -6.90
C LEU A 455 -3.78 -13.21 -7.98
N MET A 456 -4.79 -14.00 -7.60
CA MET A 456 -5.84 -14.45 -8.52
C MET A 456 -6.73 -13.29 -8.96
N CYS A 457 -7.05 -12.34 -8.07
CA CYS A 457 -7.77 -11.12 -8.40
C CYS A 457 -7.01 -10.30 -9.44
N GLY A 458 -5.68 -10.17 -9.31
CA GLY A 458 -4.82 -9.55 -10.31
C GLY A 458 -4.90 -10.23 -11.68
N MET A 459 -4.90 -11.56 -11.72
CA MET A 459 -5.08 -12.32 -12.97
C MET A 459 -6.46 -12.11 -13.60
N LEU A 460 -7.52 -12.08 -12.78
CA LEU A 460 -8.88 -11.81 -13.25
C LEU A 460 -8.99 -10.41 -13.86
N CYS A 461 -8.41 -9.39 -13.21
CA CYS A 461 -8.34 -8.05 -13.76
C CYS A 461 -7.62 -8.02 -15.12
N ALA A 462 -6.45 -8.65 -15.19
CA ALA A 462 -5.65 -8.76 -16.39
C ALA A 462 -6.41 -9.40 -17.56
N LEU A 463 -7.03 -10.55 -17.30
CA LEU A 463 -7.74 -11.32 -18.31
C LEU A 463 -9.06 -10.69 -18.73
N HIS A 464 -9.79 -10.08 -17.80
CA HIS A 464 -11.04 -9.38 -18.12
C HIS A 464 -10.79 -8.25 -19.13
N ARG A 465 -9.71 -7.50 -18.92
CA ARG A 465 -9.26 -6.43 -19.82
C ARG A 465 -8.81 -6.97 -21.17
N ASP A 466 -8.05 -8.07 -21.18
CA ASP A 466 -7.52 -8.71 -22.39
C ASP A 466 -8.62 -9.30 -23.27
N ARG A 467 -9.55 -10.06 -22.68
CA ARG A 467 -10.53 -10.89 -23.40
C ARG A 467 -11.92 -10.27 -23.54
N ARG A 468 -12.05 -8.95 -23.32
CA ARG A 468 -13.32 -8.22 -23.38
C ARG A 468 -14.45 -8.88 -22.56
N GLY A 469 -14.12 -9.37 -21.36
CA GLY A 469 -15.12 -9.93 -20.43
C GLY A 469 -15.23 -11.46 -20.36
N PHE A 470 -14.55 -12.24 -21.21
CA PHE A 470 -14.55 -13.69 -21.06
C PHE A 470 -13.61 -14.15 -19.93
N LEU A 471 -14.19 -14.71 -18.86
CA LEU A 471 -13.45 -15.13 -17.67
C LEU A 471 -13.54 -16.65 -17.46
N PRO A 472 -12.40 -17.30 -17.15
CA PRO A 472 -12.38 -18.69 -16.71
C PRO A 472 -13.15 -18.90 -15.40
N GLN A 473 -13.82 -20.06 -15.26
CA GLN A 473 -14.65 -20.36 -14.09
C GLN A 473 -13.93 -21.18 -13.00
N ASP A 474 -12.73 -21.69 -13.29
CA ASP A 474 -11.95 -22.50 -12.35
C ASP A 474 -10.47 -22.08 -12.31
N ARG A 475 -9.78 -22.50 -11.25
CA ARG A 475 -8.38 -22.14 -10.98
C ARG A 475 -7.43 -22.59 -12.09
N ARG A 476 -7.63 -23.79 -12.66
CA ARG A 476 -6.77 -24.34 -13.73
C ARG A 476 -6.94 -23.53 -15.01
N SER A 477 -8.18 -23.32 -15.44
CA SER A 477 -8.48 -22.52 -16.64
C SER A 477 -8.01 -21.06 -16.48
N LEU A 478 -8.04 -20.52 -15.25
CA LEU A 478 -7.50 -19.19 -14.95
C LEU A 478 -5.99 -19.13 -15.13
N TYR A 479 -5.24 -20.11 -14.62
CA TYR A 479 -3.79 -20.19 -14.85
C TYR A 479 -3.44 -20.41 -16.31
N GLU A 480 -4.15 -21.28 -17.01
CA GLU A 480 -3.93 -21.53 -18.43
C GLU A 480 -4.18 -20.27 -19.27
N ALA A 481 -5.30 -19.58 -19.02
CA ALA A 481 -5.60 -18.32 -19.67
C ALA A 481 -4.55 -17.24 -19.39
N ALA A 482 -4.09 -17.14 -18.14
CA ALA A 482 -3.03 -16.22 -17.75
C ALA A 482 -1.71 -16.56 -18.45
N LEU A 483 -1.30 -17.84 -18.51
CA LEU A 483 -0.10 -18.25 -19.24
C LEU A 483 -0.17 -17.91 -20.72
N THR A 484 -1.28 -18.18 -21.40
CA THR A 484 -1.47 -17.81 -22.80
C THR A 484 -1.31 -16.29 -22.99
N MET A 485 -1.96 -15.49 -22.14
CA MET A 485 -1.84 -14.03 -22.18
C MET A 485 -0.40 -13.56 -21.92
N LEU A 486 0.31 -14.15 -20.96
CA LEU A 486 1.68 -13.76 -20.59
C LEU A 486 2.72 -14.19 -21.64
N LEU A 487 2.52 -15.30 -22.35
CA LEU A 487 3.51 -15.83 -23.29
C LEU A 487 3.24 -15.37 -24.74
N GLU A 488 2.01 -15.48 -25.24
CA GLU A 488 1.72 -15.18 -26.66
C GLU A 488 1.56 -13.70 -26.95
N ARG A 489 0.81 -12.99 -26.09
CA ARG A 489 0.52 -11.57 -26.33
C ARG A 489 1.75 -10.70 -26.07
N ARG A 490 2.52 -11.03 -25.02
CA ARG A 490 3.76 -10.30 -24.69
C ARG A 490 4.82 -10.46 -25.76
N ASP A 491 4.97 -11.65 -26.33
CA ASP A 491 5.91 -11.86 -27.42
C ASP A 491 5.54 -10.98 -28.62
N ARG A 492 4.28 -10.94 -29.03
CA ARG A 492 3.85 -10.08 -30.16
C ARG A 492 4.05 -8.59 -29.89
N GLU A 493 3.81 -8.12 -28.67
CA GLU A 493 4.02 -6.72 -28.29
C GLU A 493 5.51 -6.35 -28.20
N ARG A 494 6.38 -7.30 -27.82
CA ARG A 494 7.84 -7.12 -27.78
C ARG A 494 8.53 -7.33 -29.12
N GLU A 495 8.00 -8.20 -29.99
CA GLU A 495 8.40 -8.36 -31.40
C GLU A 495 8.32 -7.02 -32.14
N LEU A 496 7.34 -6.16 -31.82
CA LEU A 496 7.23 -4.81 -32.38
C LEU A 496 8.34 -3.86 -31.91
N ARG A 497 9.03 -4.17 -30.80
CA ARG A 497 10.09 -3.34 -30.20
C ARG A 497 11.50 -3.88 -30.49
N ASP A 498 11.63 -5.19 -30.68
CA ASP A 498 12.88 -5.91 -30.94
C ASP A 498 12.62 -7.05 -31.96
N PRO A 499 12.64 -6.72 -33.27
CA PRO A 499 12.34 -7.66 -34.35
C PRO A 499 13.37 -8.78 -34.53
N ASP A 500 14.60 -8.58 -34.03
CA ASP A 500 15.73 -9.48 -34.26
C ASP A 500 15.87 -10.58 -33.20
N GLY A 501 15.02 -10.58 -32.16
CA GLY A 501 15.10 -11.56 -31.09
C GLY A 501 14.48 -12.93 -31.42
N VAL A 502 15.02 -13.98 -30.79
CA VAL A 502 14.62 -15.39 -31.00
C VAL A 502 13.12 -15.59 -30.75
N ARG A 503 12.42 -16.10 -31.76
CA ARG A 503 11.00 -16.43 -31.70
C ARG A 503 10.80 -17.86 -31.25
N ILE A 504 10.20 -18.05 -30.08
CA ILE A 504 9.93 -19.36 -29.52
C ILE A 504 8.42 -19.60 -29.55
N PRO A 505 7.92 -20.67 -30.18
CA PRO A 505 6.49 -20.99 -30.16
C PRO A 505 5.97 -21.16 -28.72
N TYR A 506 4.71 -20.75 -28.47
CA TYR A 506 4.07 -20.84 -27.16
C TYR A 506 4.23 -22.22 -26.50
N ALA A 507 3.89 -23.29 -27.23
CA ALA A 507 3.98 -24.66 -26.74
C ALA A 507 5.41 -25.03 -26.32
N THR A 508 6.41 -24.47 -27.00
CA THR A 508 7.83 -24.72 -26.72
C THR A 508 8.29 -23.93 -25.49
N GLN A 509 7.87 -22.67 -25.35
CA GLN A 509 8.14 -21.89 -24.13
C GLN A 509 7.55 -22.58 -22.91
N VAL A 510 6.30 -23.03 -23.02
CA VAL A 510 5.61 -23.79 -21.99
C VAL A 510 6.42 -25.02 -21.58
N GLN A 511 6.88 -25.84 -22.51
CA GLN A 511 7.65 -27.05 -22.20
C GLN A 511 8.99 -26.74 -21.51
N LEU A 512 9.69 -25.68 -21.94
CA LEU A 512 10.92 -25.24 -21.29
C LEU A 512 10.68 -24.77 -19.86
N LEU A 513 9.67 -23.91 -19.66
CA LEU A 513 9.29 -23.41 -18.34
C LEU A 513 8.82 -24.54 -17.40
N GLN A 514 8.11 -25.54 -17.93
CA GLN A 514 7.75 -26.75 -17.20
C GLN A 514 8.97 -27.51 -16.69
N ARG A 515 10.00 -27.68 -17.53
CA ARG A 515 11.25 -28.37 -17.15
C ARG A 515 11.99 -27.62 -16.04
N LEU A 516 12.08 -26.29 -16.16
CA LEU A 516 12.70 -25.46 -15.13
C LEU A 516 11.91 -25.52 -13.80
N ALA A 517 10.59 -25.40 -13.87
CA ALA A 517 9.73 -25.48 -12.69
C ALA A 517 9.82 -26.84 -11.98
N TRP A 518 9.78 -27.92 -12.76
CA TRP A 518 9.87 -29.27 -12.22
C TRP A 518 11.24 -29.56 -11.59
N TRP A 519 12.32 -29.04 -12.19
CA TRP A 519 13.65 -29.14 -11.59
C TRP A 519 13.70 -28.46 -10.23
N LEU A 520 13.13 -27.26 -10.08
CA LEU A 520 13.10 -26.55 -8.78
C LEU A 520 12.35 -27.37 -7.72
N ILE A 521 11.16 -27.88 -8.06
CA ILE A 521 10.33 -28.67 -7.15
C ILE A 521 11.03 -29.96 -6.73
N ARG A 522 11.56 -30.72 -7.69
CA ARG A 522 12.22 -32.00 -7.41
C ARG A 522 13.49 -31.88 -6.56
N ASN A 523 14.15 -30.74 -6.60
CA ASN A 523 15.35 -30.47 -5.82
C ASN A 523 15.06 -29.68 -4.54
N SER A 524 13.78 -29.43 -4.22
CA SER A 524 13.35 -28.58 -3.09
C SER A 524 14.07 -27.23 -3.06
N ARG A 525 14.22 -26.60 -4.23
CA ARG A 525 14.89 -25.32 -4.42
C ARG A 525 13.90 -24.22 -4.82
N ALA A 526 14.09 -23.04 -4.25
CA ALA A 526 13.34 -21.84 -4.61
C ALA A 526 14.01 -21.04 -5.75
N GLU A 527 15.32 -21.16 -5.92
CA GLU A 527 16.10 -20.50 -6.98
C GLU A 527 17.08 -21.52 -7.62
N MET A 528 17.46 -21.28 -8.87
CA MET A 528 18.50 -22.04 -9.59
C MET A 528 19.61 -21.13 -10.10
N ASP A 529 20.79 -21.69 -10.32
CA ASP A 529 21.87 -20.98 -10.99
C ASP A 529 21.59 -20.89 -12.50
N ARG A 530 22.01 -19.80 -13.14
CA ARG A 530 21.84 -19.59 -14.59
C ARG A 530 22.46 -20.73 -15.40
N SER A 531 23.59 -21.26 -14.95
CA SER A 531 24.25 -22.42 -15.59
C SER A 531 23.35 -23.64 -15.62
N ASP A 532 22.63 -23.92 -14.52
CA ASP A 532 21.69 -25.04 -14.44
C ASP A 532 20.49 -24.81 -15.36
N ALA A 533 19.95 -23.59 -15.35
CA ALA A 533 18.84 -23.20 -16.22
C ALA A 533 19.18 -23.39 -17.71
N VAL A 534 20.35 -22.88 -18.13
CA VAL A 534 20.85 -22.99 -19.50
C VAL A 534 21.12 -24.45 -19.86
N HIS A 535 21.69 -25.24 -18.95
CA HIS A 535 21.92 -26.66 -19.17
C HIS A 535 20.61 -27.46 -19.36
N ILE A 536 19.58 -27.17 -18.56
CA ILE A 536 18.25 -27.79 -18.71
C ILE A 536 17.64 -27.43 -20.07
N ILE A 537 17.77 -26.17 -20.49
CA ILE A 537 17.29 -25.70 -21.80
C ILE A 537 18.07 -26.37 -22.93
N GLU A 538 19.40 -26.44 -22.84
CA GLU A 538 20.27 -27.05 -23.84
C GLU A 538 19.88 -28.51 -24.12
N ARG A 539 19.69 -29.30 -23.06
CA ARG A 539 19.23 -30.70 -23.18
C ARG A 539 17.85 -30.83 -23.80
N ALA A 540 17.03 -29.79 -23.70
CA ALA A 540 15.69 -29.73 -24.23
C ALA A 540 15.62 -29.31 -25.71
N LEU A 541 16.60 -28.57 -26.22
CA LEU A 541 16.55 -27.98 -27.57
C LEU A 541 16.38 -28.99 -28.71
N PRO A 542 17.08 -30.14 -28.75
CA PRO A 542 16.96 -31.09 -29.86
C PRO A 542 15.55 -31.66 -29.99
N ALA A 543 14.92 -32.01 -28.86
CA ALA A 543 13.56 -32.55 -28.83
C ALA A 543 12.49 -31.51 -29.21
N LEU A 544 12.84 -30.23 -29.17
CA LEU A 544 11.94 -29.10 -29.48
C LEU A 544 12.18 -28.51 -30.88
N SER A 545 13.09 -29.11 -31.66
CA SER A 545 13.51 -28.62 -32.99
C SER A 545 13.95 -27.15 -32.99
N LEU A 546 14.53 -26.67 -31.89
CA LEU A 546 15.05 -25.29 -31.76
C LEU A 546 16.58 -25.20 -31.88
N GLY A 547 17.30 -26.33 -31.79
CA GLY A 547 18.76 -26.37 -31.74
C GLY A 547 19.45 -25.74 -32.95
N ASP A 548 18.79 -25.75 -34.12
CA ASP A 548 19.32 -25.15 -35.35
C ASP A 548 19.00 -23.64 -35.47
N THR A 549 18.11 -23.12 -34.63
CA THR A 549 17.55 -21.76 -34.75
C THR A 549 18.08 -20.81 -33.67
N ALA A 550 18.39 -21.32 -32.46
CA ALA A 550 18.91 -20.51 -31.36
C ALA A 550 19.71 -21.35 -30.36
N GLY A 551 20.75 -20.74 -29.78
CA GLY A 551 21.48 -21.34 -28.68
C GLY A 551 20.66 -21.35 -27.38
N ALA A 552 21.03 -22.23 -26.44
CA ALA A 552 20.36 -22.34 -25.14
C ALA A 552 20.38 -21.03 -24.35
N GLU A 553 21.45 -20.26 -24.49
CA GLU A 553 21.62 -18.95 -23.86
C GLU A 553 20.63 -17.91 -24.41
N ASP A 554 20.41 -17.90 -25.73
CA ASP A 554 19.48 -16.97 -26.36
C ASP A 554 18.02 -17.33 -26.03
N VAL A 555 17.73 -18.64 -25.96
CA VAL A 555 16.44 -19.15 -25.50
C VAL A 555 16.19 -18.78 -24.05
N TYR A 556 17.19 -18.97 -23.18
CA TYR A 556 17.14 -18.56 -21.78
C TYR A 556 16.87 -17.05 -21.64
N ARG A 557 17.63 -16.21 -22.36
CA ARG A 557 17.45 -14.75 -22.35
C ARG A 557 16.06 -14.35 -22.87
N SER A 558 15.57 -15.03 -23.90
CA SER A 558 14.22 -14.82 -24.43
C SER A 558 13.15 -15.15 -23.38
N LEU A 559 13.25 -16.29 -22.70
CA LEU A 559 12.34 -16.65 -21.61
C LEU A 559 12.41 -15.65 -20.44
N LEU A 560 13.61 -15.25 -20.02
CA LEU A 560 13.79 -14.30 -18.92
C LEU A 560 13.19 -12.93 -19.24
N LEU A 561 13.47 -12.40 -20.43
CA LEU A 561 12.99 -11.09 -20.82
C LEU A 561 11.51 -11.12 -21.18
N ARG A 562 11.07 -12.08 -22.01
CA ARG A 562 9.78 -12.00 -22.71
C ARG A 562 8.62 -12.72 -22.02
N SER A 563 8.86 -13.83 -21.31
CA SER A 563 7.78 -14.54 -20.60
C SER A 563 7.16 -13.70 -19.48
N GLY A 564 8.00 -12.91 -18.80
CA GLY A 564 7.70 -12.27 -17.52
C GLY A 564 7.09 -13.22 -16.48
N LEU A 565 7.51 -14.49 -16.54
CA LEU A 565 7.31 -15.52 -15.52
C LEU A 565 8.60 -15.81 -14.75
N LEU A 566 9.76 -15.59 -15.38
CA LEU A 566 11.07 -15.69 -14.77
C LEU A 566 11.62 -14.29 -14.43
N ARG A 567 12.48 -14.24 -13.43
CA ARG A 567 13.24 -13.03 -13.08
C ARG A 567 14.66 -13.41 -12.65
N GLU A 568 15.56 -12.43 -12.65
CA GLU A 568 16.93 -12.56 -12.17
C GLU A 568 17.08 -11.80 -10.84
N PRO A 569 16.76 -12.44 -9.69
CA PRO A 569 16.73 -11.79 -8.37
C PRO A 569 18.08 -11.24 -7.89
N ALA A 570 19.16 -11.85 -8.38
CA ALA A 570 20.56 -11.51 -8.16
C ALA A 570 21.35 -12.00 -9.37
N GLU A 571 22.54 -11.45 -9.59
CA GLU A 571 23.38 -11.82 -10.73
C GLU A 571 23.62 -13.33 -10.79
N GLY A 572 23.28 -13.94 -11.94
CA GLY A 572 23.48 -15.37 -12.19
C GLY A 572 22.46 -16.29 -11.52
N ARG A 573 21.38 -15.76 -10.93
CA ARG A 573 20.34 -16.54 -10.25
C ARG A 573 18.99 -16.36 -10.92
N VAL A 574 18.19 -17.42 -11.02
CA VAL A 574 16.84 -17.36 -11.59
C VAL A 574 15.82 -18.06 -10.72
N ASP A 575 14.65 -17.44 -10.64
CA ASP A 575 13.45 -18.02 -10.06
C ASP A 575 12.20 -17.62 -10.86
N PHE A 576 11.08 -18.22 -10.47
CA PHE A 576 9.77 -17.78 -10.93
C PHE A 576 9.34 -16.52 -10.17
N LEU A 577 8.75 -15.57 -10.88
CA LEU A 577 8.18 -14.35 -10.30
C LEU A 577 7.19 -14.68 -9.17
N HIS A 578 6.43 -15.77 -9.32
CA HIS A 578 5.57 -16.32 -8.28
C HIS A 578 5.63 -17.85 -8.25
N ARG A 579 5.80 -18.40 -7.04
CA ARG A 579 5.81 -19.85 -6.77
C ARG A 579 4.55 -20.57 -7.27
N THR A 580 3.39 -19.90 -7.29
CA THR A 580 2.15 -20.47 -7.84
C THR A 580 2.27 -20.92 -9.30
N PHE A 581 2.99 -20.18 -10.14
CA PHE A 581 3.22 -20.59 -11.54
C PHE A 581 4.24 -21.73 -11.63
N GLN A 582 5.26 -21.72 -10.77
CA GLN A 582 6.19 -22.85 -10.64
C GLN A 582 5.44 -24.13 -10.26
N ASP A 583 4.61 -24.09 -9.21
CA ASP A 583 3.83 -25.22 -8.72
C ASP A 583 2.90 -25.74 -9.83
N TYR A 584 2.21 -24.85 -10.57
CA TYR A 584 1.34 -25.22 -11.69
C TYR A 584 2.08 -25.88 -12.85
N LEU A 585 3.17 -25.25 -13.33
CA LEU A 585 3.93 -25.76 -14.47
C LEU A 585 4.63 -27.08 -14.14
N GLY A 586 5.20 -27.17 -12.94
CA GLY A 586 5.86 -28.38 -12.45
C GLY A 586 4.88 -29.52 -12.23
N ALA A 587 3.72 -29.27 -11.61
CA ALA A 587 2.65 -30.26 -11.47
C ALA A 587 2.18 -30.80 -12.83
N ARG A 588 2.03 -29.91 -13.83
CA ARG A 588 1.68 -30.34 -15.19
C ARG A 588 2.73 -31.24 -15.82
N LEU A 589 4.02 -30.97 -15.60
CA LEU A 589 5.09 -31.83 -16.11
C LEU A 589 5.15 -33.17 -15.38
N ALA A 590 4.99 -33.16 -14.06
CA ALA A 590 4.95 -34.39 -13.26
C ALA A 590 3.88 -35.37 -13.75
N VAL A 591 2.69 -34.86 -14.09
CA VAL A 591 1.61 -35.67 -14.68
C VAL A 591 1.98 -36.18 -16.08
N GLN A 592 2.61 -35.34 -16.92
CA GLN A 592 3.03 -35.72 -18.28
C GLN A 592 4.10 -36.83 -18.29
N GLU A 593 5.03 -36.78 -17.34
CA GLU A 593 6.09 -37.77 -17.16
C GLU A 593 5.64 -39.00 -16.33
N LEU A 594 4.37 -39.03 -15.89
CA LEU A 594 3.81 -40.09 -15.05
C LEU A 594 4.54 -40.26 -13.71
N ASP A 595 5.10 -39.18 -13.16
CA ASP A 595 5.81 -39.12 -11.87
C ASP A 595 4.85 -39.25 -10.65
N PHE A 596 3.77 -40.03 -10.78
CA PHE A 596 2.74 -40.21 -9.76
C PHE A 596 3.31 -40.81 -8.46
N ASP A 597 4.25 -41.76 -8.57
CA ASP A 597 4.93 -42.33 -7.42
C ASP A 597 5.69 -41.27 -6.64
N LEU A 598 6.38 -40.37 -7.34
CA LEU A 598 7.12 -39.29 -6.71
C LEU A 598 6.17 -38.32 -6.00
N LEU A 599 5.06 -37.94 -6.64
CA LEU A 599 4.05 -37.08 -6.03
C LEU A 599 3.45 -37.69 -4.77
N VAL A 600 3.11 -38.98 -4.80
CA VAL A 600 2.52 -39.70 -3.65
C VAL A 600 3.56 -39.90 -2.54
N ASN A 601 4.80 -40.27 -2.87
CA ASN A 601 5.86 -40.50 -1.87
C ASN A 601 6.27 -39.21 -1.14
N ASN A 602 6.05 -38.04 -1.74
CA ASN A 602 6.32 -36.75 -1.11
C ASN A 602 5.05 -36.08 -0.54
N ALA A 603 3.93 -36.80 -0.45
CA ALA A 603 2.67 -36.22 0.01
C ALA A 603 2.65 -35.78 1.48
N GLU A 604 3.54 -36.35 2.29
CA GLU A 604 3.74 -35.93 3.69
C GLU A 604 4.58 -34.64 3.81
N LEU A 605 5.20 -34.17 2.72
CA LEU A 605 5.96 -32.95 2.70
C LEU A 605 5.07 -31.76 2.31
N ASP A 606 4.92 -30.81 3.23
CA ASP A 606 4.08 -29.61 3.05
C ASP A 606 4.39 -28.80 1.78
N GLU A 607 5.66 -28.81 1.36
CA GLU A 607 6.11 -28.07 0.18
C GLU A 607 5.54 -28.62 -1.14
N TRP A 608 5.02 -29.86 -1.12
CA TRP A 608 4.39 -30.55 -2.25
C TRP A 608 2.87 -30.43 -2.27
N GLU A 609 2.23 -29.91 -1.21
CA GLU A 609 0.77 -29.87 -1.08
C GLU A 609 0.09 -29.21 -2.29
N ASP A 610 0.49 -27.97 -2.62
CA ASP A 610 -0.05 -27.24 -3.77
C ASP A 610 0.29 -27.93 -5.10
N VAL A 611 1.47 -28.56 -5.21
CA VAL A 611 1.90 -29.29 -6.41
C VAL A 611 1.01 -30.52 -6.62
N ILE A 612 0.71 -31.27 -5.57
CA ILE A 612 -0.15 -32.46 -5.61
C ILE A 612 -1.59 -32.07 -5.96
N LEU A 613 -2.13 -31.02 -5.35
CA LEU A 613 -3.47 -30.52 -5.67
C LEU A 613 -3.57 -30.08 -7.13
N LEU A 614 -2.54 -29.42 -7.66
CA LEU A 614 -2.50 -29.02 -9.06
C LEU A 614 -2.25 -30.21 -10.00
N ALA A 615 -1.49 -31.21 -9.57
CA ALA A 615 -1.27 -32.43 -10.35
C ALA A 615 -2.57 -33.23 -10.49
N LEU A 616 -3.35 -33.36 -9.41
CA LEU A 616 -4.69 -33.95 -9.45
C LEU A 616 -5.62 -33.20 -10.41
N ALA A 617 -5.52 -31.86 -10.46
CA ALA A 617 -6.30 -31.05 -11.40
C ALA A 617 -5.83 -31.20 -12.87
N HIS A 618 -4.58 -31.60 -13.11
CA HIS A 618 -4.02 -31.86 -14.44
C HIS A 618 -4.24 -33.29 -14.94
N ALA A 619 -4.25 -34.25 -14.03
CA ALA A 619 -4.39 -35.67 -14.31
C ALA A 619 -5.72 -36.01 -14.97
N ARG A 620 -5.73 -37.07 -15.79
CA ARG A 620 -6.97 -37.63 -16.33
C ARG A 620 -7.78 -38.27 -15.18
N PRO A 621 -9.11 -38.43 -15.30
CA PRO A 621 -9.94 -38.93 -14.20
C PRO A 621 -9.44 -40.24 -13.58
N ARG A 622 -8.96 -41.20 -14.38
CA ARG A 622 -8.40 -42.48 -13.89
C ARG A 622 -7.06 -42.32 -13.17
N GLU A 623 -6.20 -41.42 -13.66
CA GLU A 623 -4.89 -41.12 -13.05
C GLU A 623 -5.11 -40.41 -11.70
N ALA A 624 -6.01 -39.43 -11.66
CA ALA A 624 -6.39 -38.72 -10.44
C ALA A 624 -7.02 -39.66 -9.41
N GLU A 625 -7.92 -40.55 -9.82
CA GLU A 625 -8.50 -41.57 -8.95
C GLU A 625 -7.42 -42.50 -8.38
N GLY A 626 -6.47 -42.95 -9.21
CA GLY A 626 -5.35 -43.77 -8.78
C GLY A 626 -4.45 -43.07 -7.75
N MET A 627 -4.14 -41.79 -7.98
CA MET A 627 -3.40 -40.97 -7.00
C MET A 627 -4.18 -40.80 -5.70
N LEU A 628 -5.47 -40.43 -5.76
CA LEU A 628 -6.30 -40.21 -4.57
C LEU A 628 -6.42 -41.48 -3.71
N ARG A 629 -6.63 -42.64 -4.32
CA ARG A 629 -6.66 -43.93 -3.60
C ARG A 629 -5.38 -44.17 -2.81
N ARG A 630 -4.23 -43.92 -3.43
CA ARG A 630 -2.92 -44.08 -2.79
C ARG A 630 -2.65 -43.06 -1.69
N LEU A 631 -3.12 -41.82 -1.86
CA LEU A 631 -3.00 -40.75 -0.85
C LEU A 631 -3.88 -41.02 0.38
N VAL A 632 -5.05 -41.63 0.19
CA VAL A 632 -6.01 -41.93 1.26
C VAL A 632 -5.79 -43.36 1.84
N GLY A 633 -4.90 -44.15 1.25
CA GLY A 633 -4.58 -45.51 1.70
C GLY A 633 -5.68 -46.54 1.44
N VAL A 634 -6.48 -46.35 0.37
CA VAL A 634 -7.66 -47.18 0.00
C VAL A 634 -7.40 -48.05 -1.23
#